data_AF-A0A7S3RPP2-F1
#
_entry.id   AF-A0A7S3RPP2-F1
#
_cell.length_a   1.000
_cell.length_b   1.000
_cell.length_c   1.000
_cell.angle_alpha   90.00
_cell.angle_beta   90.00
_cell.angle_gamma   90.00
#
_symmetry.space_group_name_H-M   'P 1'
#
loop_
_entity.id
_entity.type
_entity.pdbx_description
1 polymer ?
#
loop_
_entity_poly.entity_id
_entity_poly.type
_entity_poly.pdbx_seq_one_letter_code
_entity_poly.pdbx_strand_id
1 'polypeptide(L)'
;TPQDTDAPDDKEKHVEVHVEGFADTIQLRVDEVGRAPAPPLPGGLSAGEQVYFIGEGYRFDNGDRILHGMLGTVAGPSHFADEAVAVEFEGNVGNNGVYSYLLSREKPAAQPGGLGGFCVDQEVYFTGESFDFHDGEGGSCRLVHGGSGEVVCPATGEFAGKALILYIKDHGRSVRCCFTSLSSEPPPALPGGYSAGKHLFYLGQTITLKNGKRVLHGEEGEVIGPATIDTHIEKGVKLRFQNGCTLNLYLHNLCGQPPPALPGGFAVGEQLFLIGPTASFRDGTQVRHGEKGEVTGPATFDTHIGKGIKLRFNNFYGDFFLHNLSREQPLPGGFRVGERLFYKGPDYQLGKFSLDYGMQVEVVGPCRDAAGRSLGAKEWLDVMQPGGEQRIPCAASNLSHAEPPARSAA
;
A
#
# COMPACT_ATOMS: atom_id res chain seq x y z
N THR A 1 10.97 -32.56 -66.86
CA THR A 1 10.75 -32.11 -65.46
C THR A 1 11.18 -33.24 -64.57
N PRO A 2 12.07 -33.07 -63.58
CA PRO A 2 12.52 -31.83 -62.94
C PRO A 2 14.00 -31.48 -63.23
N GLN A 3 14.34 -30.20 -63.05
CA GLN A 3 15.71 -29.70 -62.94
C GLN A 3 16.13 -29.84 -61.48
N ASP A 4 17.19 -30.62 -61.25
CA ASP A 4 18.04 -30.45 -60.07
C ASP A 4 18.79 -29.12 -60.22
N THR A 5 18.48 -28.19 -59.33
CA THR A 5 19.36 -27.06 -59.03
C THR A 5 20.13 -27.39 -57.77
N ASP A 6 21.22 -28.13 -57.93
CA ASP A 6 22.34 -28.11 -57.00
C ASP A 6 22.95 -26.70 -57.07
N ALA A 7 22.58 -25.86 -56.10
CA ALA A 7 23.27 -24.61 -55.86
C ALA A 7 24.71 -24.94 -55.42
N PRO A 8 25.73 -24.26 -55.98
CA PRO A 8 27.11 -24.53 -55.62
C PRO A 8 27.36 -24.13 -54.17
N ASP A 9 27.84 -25.11 -53.43
CA ASP A 9 28.55 -25.05 -52.15
C ASP A 9 29.35 -23.73 -52.01
N ASP A 10 28.76 -22.78 -51.28
CA ASP A 10 29.34 -21.48 -50.96
C ASP A 10 30.46 -21.71 -49.94
N LYS A 11 31.62 -22.15 -50.45
CA LYS A 11 32.82 -22.37 -49.64
C LYS A 11 33.23 -21.05 -49.03
N GLU A 12 32.83 -20.86 -47.77
CA GLU A 12 33.22 -19.73 -46.93
C GLU A 12 34.73 -19.52 -47.07
N LYS A 13 35.10 -18.39 -47.67
CA LYS A 13 36.51 -18.06 -47.92
C LYS A 13 37.13 -17.66 -46.58
N HIS A 14 38.09 -18.45 -46.13
CA HIS A 14 38.90 -18.15 -44.95
C HIS A 14 40.28 -17.66 -45.38
N VAL A 15 40.91 -16.85 -44.53
CA VAL A 15 42.28 -16.38 -44.63
C VAL A 15 43.03 -16.75 -43.37
N GLU A 16 44.27 -17.21 -43.53
CA GLU A 16 45.17 -17.40 -42.41
C GLU A 16 45.80 -16.06 -42.06
N VAL A 17 45.50 -15.58 -40.86
CA VAL A 17 46.02 -14.33 -40.32
C VAL A 17 47.02 -14.67 -39.22
N HIS A 18 48.25 -14.18 -39.38
CA HIS A 18 49.22 -14.19 -38.30
C HIS A 18 49.01 -12.91 -37.48
N VAL A 19 48.63 -13.08 -36.22
CA VAL A 19 48.45 -11.98 -35.28
C VAL A 19 49.75 -11.82 -34.48
N GLU A 20 50.33 -10.63 -34.52
CA GLU A 20 51.56 -10.34 -33.78
C GLU A 20 51.37 -10.61 -32.28
N GLY A 21 52.27 -11.41 -31.69
CA GLY A 21 52.16 -11.88 -30.30
C GLY A 21 51.47 -13.23 -30.12
N PHE A 22 50.90 -13.81 -31.18
CA PHE A 22 50.40 -15.18 -31.18
C PHE A 22 51.35 -16.12 -31.95
N ALA A 23 51.60 -17.31 -31.41
CA ALA A 23 52.52 -18.28 -32.01
C ALA A 23 51.92 -18.96 -33.25
N ASP A 24 50.59 -19.13 -33.26
CA ASP A 24 49.86 -19.82 -34.30
C ASP A 24 49.13 -18.85 -35.24
N THR A 25 48.85 -19.29 -36.46
CA THR A 25 47.97 -18.60 -37.39
C THR A 25 46.51 -18.89 -37.06
N ILE A 26 45.65 -17.88 -37.21
CA ILE A 26 44.22 -17.98 -36.98
C ILE A 26 43.52 -17.97 -38.34
N GLN A 27 42.61 -18.91 -38.58
CA GLN A 27 41.74 -18.85 -39.75
C GLN A 27 40.55 -17.96 -39.45
N LEU A 28 40.48 -16.83 -40.16
CA LEU A 28 39.38 -15.87 -40.09
C LEU A 28 38.62 -15.88 -41.40
N ARG A 29 37.32 -15.64 -41.36
CA ARG A 29 36.55 -15.45 -42.59
C ARG A 29 36.98 -14.14 -43.25
N VAL A 30 36.98 -14.08 -44.57
CA VAL A 30 37.44 -12.89 -45.30
C VAL A 30 36.65 -11.62 -44.93
N ASP A 31 35.39 -11.77 -44.52
CA ASP A 31 34.52 -10.70 -44.04
C ASP A 31 34.78 -10.26 -42.58
N GLU A 32 35.54 -11.03 -41.81
CA GLU A 32 36.00 -10.67 -40.47
C GLU A 32 37.28 -9.81 -40.49
N VAL A 33 37.92 -9.65 -41.67
CA VAL A 33 39.22 -8.96 -41.81
C VAL A 33 39.09 -7.73 -42.71
N GLY A 34 39.18 -6.55 -42.11
CA GLY A 34 39.16 -5.26 -42.82
C GLY A 34 40.56 -4.75 -43.16
N ARG A 35 40.73 -4.15 -44.36
CA ARG A 35 41.93 -3.36 -44.71
C ARG A 35 41.85 -1.89 -44.27
N ALA A 36 40.65 -1.43 -43.91
CA ALA A 36 40.45 -0.09 -43.41
C ALA A 36 40.94 0.00 -41.95
N PRO A 37 41.40 1.18 -41.50
CA PRO A 37 41.67 1.40 -40.08
C PRO A 37 40.43 1.04 -39.25
N ALA A 38 40.63 0.38 -38.10
CA ALA A 38 39.54 0.07 -37.19
C ALA A 38 38.77 1.35 -36.83
N PRO A 39 37.43 1.32 -36.78
CA PRO A 39 36.65 2.45 -36.31
C PRO A 39 37.13 2.91 -34.93
N PRO A 40 37.11 4.22 -34.63
CA PRO A 40 37.47 4.71 -33.30
C PRO A 40 36.49 4.16 -32.26
N LEU A 41 37.00 3.83 -31.06
CA LEU A 41 36.15 3.35 -29.99
C LEU A 41 35.26 4.49 -29.44
N PRO A 42 34.06 4.17 -28.91
CA PRO A 42 33.21 5.14 -28.24
C PRO A 42 33.95 5.98 -27.19
N GLY A 43 33.62 7.27 -27.08
CA GLY A 43 34.28 8.21 -26.17
C GLY A 43 35.71 8.60 -26.56
N GLY A 44 36.17 8.22 -27.75
CA GLY A 44 37.53 8.48 -28.21
C GLY A 44 38.58 7.71 -27.41
N LEU A 45 38.21 6.53 -26.91
CA LEU A 45 39.10 5.63 -26.18
C LEU A 45 39.97 4.83 -27.16
N SER A 46 41.10 4.31 -26.67
CA SER A 46 41.99 3.42 -27.44
C SER A 46 42.17 2.07 -26.76
N ALA A 47 42.36 0.99 -27.52
CA ALA A 47 42.72 -0.30 -26.94
C ALA A 47 44.07 -0.21 -26.21
N GLY A 48 44.17 -0.84 -25.04
CA GLY A 48 45.29 -0.73 -24.09
C GLY A 48 45.22 0.50 -23.17
N GLU A 49 44.28 1.42 -23.37
CA GLU A 49 44.16 2.63 -22.54
C GLU A 49 43.69 2.29 -21.12
N GLN A 50 44.30 2.94 -20.13
CA GLN A 50 43.92 2.84 -18.72
C GLN A 50 42.77 3.79 -18.41
N VAL A 51 41.70 3.27 -17.81
CA VAL A 51 40.49 4.03 -17.47
C VAL A 51 40.00 3.64 -16.07
N TYR A 52 39.30 4.55 -15.43
CA TYR A 52 38.64 4.34 -14.15
C TYR A 52 37.13 4.28 -14.36
N PHE A 53 36.48 3.30 -13.73
CA PHE A 53 35.03 3.23 -13.72
C PHE A 53 34.45 4.31 -12.79
N ILE A 54 33.58 5.16 -13.31
CA ILE A 54 32.92 6.25 -12.57
C ILE A 54 31.41 6.04 -12.40
N GLY A 55 30.89 4.88 -12.80
CA GLY A 55 29.49 4.50 -12.63
C GLY A 55 29.14 4.03 -11.21
N GLU A 56 27.88 3.64 -11.04
CA GLU A 56 27.44 2.89 -9.86
C GLU A 56 28.04 1.48 -9.91
N GLY A 57 28.63 1.05 -8.80
CA GLY A 57 29.27 -0.26 -8.73
C GLY A 57 28.27 -1.40 -8.90
N TYR A 58 28.73 -2.48 -9.51
CA TYR A 58 27.92 -3.63 -9.84
C TYR A 58 28.64 -4.93 -9.46
N ARG A 59 27.85 -5.96 -9.15
CA ARG A 59 28.32 -7.32 -8.89
C ARG A 59 27.55 -8.27 -9.79
N PHE A 60 28.29 -9.09 -10.52
CA PHE A 60 27.76 -10.08 -11.44
C PHE A 60 27.54 -11.42 -10.72
N ASP A 61 26.67 -12.26 -11.30
CA ASP A 61 26.34 -13.58 -10.75
C ASP A 61 27.55 -14.54 -10.72
N ASN A 62 28.54 -14.33 -11.59
CA ASN A 62 29.78 -15.10 -11.62
C ASN A 62 30.78 -14.68 -10.51
N GLY A 63 30.44 -13.68 -9.70
CA GLY A 63 31.28 -13.15 -8.62
C GLY A 63 32.14 -11.94 -9.01
N ASP A 64 32.24 -11.63 -10.31
CA ASP A 64 32.94 -10.44 -10.81
C ASP A 64 32.30 -9.16 -10.28
N ARG A 65 33.10 -8.10 -10.20
CA ARG A 65 32.66 -6.81 -9.65
C ARG A 65 33.29 -5.66 -10.40
N ILE A 66 32.51 -4.62 -10.63
CA ILE A 66 33.03 -3.35 -11.12
C ILE A 66 32.70 -2.31 -10.06
N LEU A 67 33.73 -1.73 -9.46
CA LEU A 67 33.58 -0.77 -8.37
C LEU A 67 33.86 0.64 -8.86
N HIS A 68 33.18 1.63 -8.27
CA HIS A 68 33.50 3.03 -8.52
C HIS A 68 34.98 3.32 -8.15
N GLY A 69 35.73 3.86 -9.10
CA GLY A 69 37.16 4.11 -9.02
C GLY A 69 38.05 2.91 -9.35
N MET A 70 37.48 1.79 -9.77
CA MET A 70 38.25 0.61 -10.19
C MET A 70 38.99 0.91 -11.50
N LEU A 71 40.28 0.58 -11.53
CA LEU A 71 41.12 0.70 -12.71
C LEU A 71 40.83 -0.45 -13.66
N GLY A 72 40.71 -0.15 -14.95
CA GLY A 72 40.55 -1.12 -16.01
C GLY A 72 41.35 -0.75 -17.25
N THR A 73 41.57 -1.75 -18.10
CA THR A 73 42.26 -1.62 -19.39
C THR A 73 41.25 -1.80 -20.51
N VAL A 74 41.15 -0.83 -21.42
CA VAL A 74 40.26 -0.95 -22.58
C VAL A 74 40.78 -2.06 -23.50
N ALA A 75 40.03 -3.14 -23.65
CA ALA A 75 40.40 -4.27 -24.51
C ALA A 75 39.99 -4.03 -25.98
N GLY A 76 38.95 -3.23 -26.23
CA GLY A 76 38.47 -2.94 -27.57
C GLY A 76 36.98 -2.61 -27.64
N PRO A 77 36.33 -2.83 -28.80
CA PRO A 77 34.89 -2.63 -28.94
C PRO A 77 34.12 -3.66 -28.12
N SER A 78 32.97 -3.25 -27.55
CA SER A 78 32.08 -4.18 -26.85
C SER A 78 31.05 -4.77 -27.81
N HIS A 79 30.68 -6.04 -27.60
CA HIS A 79 29.52 -6.64 -28.26
C HIS A 79 28.20 -6.31 -27.55
N PHE A 80 28.25 -5.65 -26.40
CA PHE A 80 27.07 -5.33 -25.58
C PHE A 80 26.21 -4.21 -26.18
N ALA A 81 26.83 -3.13 -26.65
CA ALA A 81 26.16 -1.97 -27.25
C ALA A 81 27.16 -1.13 -28.05
N ASP A 82 26.68 -0.41 -29.07
CA ASP A 82 27.50 0.43 -29.96
C ASP A 82 28.30 1.52 -29.22
N GLU A 83 27.78 2.03 -28.10
CA GLU A 83 28.43 3.07 -27.27
C GLU A 83 29.29 2.50 -26.12
N ALA A 84 29.34 1.18 -26.00
CA ALA A 84 30.10 0.48 -24.97
C ALA A 84 31.47 0.01 -25.48
N VAL A 85 32.43 -0.02 -24.58
CA VAL A 85 33.76 -0.57 -24.79
C VAL A 85 33.97 -1.79 -23.90
N ALA A 86 34.73 -2.75 -24.40
CA ALA A 86 35.16 -3.90 -23.62
C ALA A 86 36.30 -3.45 -22.71
N VAL A 87 36.15 -3.60 -21.40
CA VAL A 87 37.16 -3.21 -20.39
C VAL A 87 37.49 -4.42 -19.52
N GLU A 88 38.77 -4.71 -19.40
CA GLU A 88 39.30 -5.68 -18.46
C GLU A 88 39.53 -4.98 -17.12
N PHE A 89 38.79 -5.39 -16.09
CA PHE A 89 38.97 -4.90 -14.73
C PHE A 89 39.74 -5.92 -13.90
N GLU A 90 40.68 -5.45 -13.10
CA GLU A 90 41.55 -6.32 -12.30
C GLU A 90 40.73 -7.25 -11.38
N GLY A 91 40.94 -8.55 -11.51
CA GLY A 91 40.25 -9.56 -10.68
C GLY A 91 38.93 -10.08 -11.25
N ASN A 92 38.43 -9.54 -12.35
CA ASN A 92 37.27 -10.09 -13.07
C ASN A 92 37.69 -11.10 -14.14
N VAL A 93 36.80 -12.03 -14.47
CA VAL A 93 37.03 -13.00 -15.53
C VAL A 93 36.56 -12.44 -16.88
N GLY A 94 37.52 -12.01 -17.68
CA GLY A 94 37.28 -11.54 -19.05
C GLY A 94 36.86 -10.07 -19.15
N ASN A 95 36.42 -9.69 -20.35
CA ASN A 95 36.09 -8.31 -20.66
C ASN A 95 34.66 -7.97 -20.28
N ASN A 96 34.48 -6.81 -19.66
CA ASN A 96 33.17 -6.29 -19.28
C ASN A 96 32.76 -5.18 -20.25
N GLY A 97 31.54 -5.25 -20.78
CA GLY A 97 30.99 -4.19 -21.61
C GLY A 97 30.58 -2.98 -20.75
N VAL A 98 31.25 -1.85 -20.94
CA VAL A 98 30.97 -0.62 -20.17
C VAL A 98 30.74 0.54 -21.11
N TYR A 99 29.66 1.30 -20.89
CA TYR A 99 29.41 2.53 -21.64
C TYR A 99 30.56 3.53 -21.45
N SER A 100 30.99 4.14 -22.55
CA SER A 100 32.13 5.08 -22.53
C SER A 100 31.92 6.28 -21.57
N TYR A 101 30.68 6.73 -21.34
CA TYR A 101 30.38 7.81 -20.40
C TYR A 101 30.48 7.40 -18.92
N LEU A 102 30.62 6.11 -18.61
CA LEU A 102 30.89 5.59 -17.26
C LEU A 102 32.38 5.38 -17.00
N LEU A 103 33.24 5.87 -17.90
CA LEU A 103 34.70 5.75 -17.80
C LEU A 103 35.35 7.12 -17.73
N SER A 104 36.44 7.22 -16.98
CA SER A 104 37.27 8.42 -16.84
C SER A 104 38.74 8.08 -17.01
N ARG A 105 39.49 8.95 -17.70
CA ARG A 105 40.97 8.86 -17.75
C ARG A 105 41.61 9.28 -16.42
N GLU A 106 40.91 10.11 -15.67
CA GLU A 106 41.35 10.60 -14.39
C GLU A 106 40.79 9.74 -13.28
N LYS A 107 41.65 9.38 -12.32
CA LYS A 107 41.23 8.68 -11.12
C LYS A 107 40.21 9.54 -10.39
N PRO A 108 38.99 9.05 -10.12
CA PRO A 108 38.02 9.82 -9.37
C PRO A 108 38.60 10.16 -8.00
N ALA A 109 38.40 11.40 -7.56
CA ALA A 109 38.85 11.84 -6.25
C ALA A 109 38.35 10.86 -5.18
N ALA A 110 39.24 10.45 -4.28
CA ALA A 110 38.83 9.68 -3.11
C ALA A 110 37.72 10.46 -2.41
N GLN A 111 36.56 9.83 -2.20
CA GLN A 111 35.44 10.52 -1.57
C GLN A 111 35.87 10.98 -0.16
N PRO A 112 35.88 12.29 0.12
CA PRO A 112 36.27 12.80 1.42
C PRO A 112 35.26 12.35 2.46
N GLY A 113 35.71 11.59 3.45
CA GLY A 113 34.88 11.13 4.58
C GLY A 113 34.77 9.61 4.77
N GLY A 114 35.43 8.80 3.92
CA GLY A 114 35.21 7.35 3.92
C GLY A 114 33.78 7.02 3.51
N LEU A 115 33.42 5.74 3.43
CA LEU A 115 32.07 5.31 3.07
C LEU A 115 31.11 5.53 4.24
N GLY A 116 31.06 6.73 4.83
CA GLY A 116 30.31 6.99 6.07
C GLY A 116 30.80 6.16 7.26
N GLY A 117 32.09 5.81 7.28
CA GLY A 117 32.69 4.91 8.27
C GLY A 117 32.61 3.42 7.92
N PHE A 118 31.98 3.06 6.80
CA PHE A 118 31.95 1.68 6.31
C PHE A 118 33.16 1.37 5.40
N CYS A 119 33.40 0.09 5.12
CA CYS A 119 34.40 -0.38 4.15
C CYS A 119 33.73 -1.17 3.02
N VAL A 120 34.33 -1.18 1.82
CA VAL A 120 33.93 -2.12 0.76
C VAL A 120 34.05 -3.55 1.31
N ASP A 121 33.14 -4.44 0.91
CA ASP A 121 33.00 -5.83 1.37
C ASP A 121 32.59 -5.99 2.84
N GLN A 122 32.41 -4.89 3.57
CA GLN A 122 31.88 -4.96 4.92
C GLN A 122 30.42 -5.45 4.87
N GLU A 123 30.12 -6.46 5.69
CA GLU A 123 28.73 -6.80 5.98
C GLU A 123 28.09 -5.73 6.87
N VAL A 124 26.94 -5.24 6.43
CA VAL A 124 26.15 -4.21 7.12
C VAL A 124 24.70 -4.63 7.18
N TYR A 125 23.96 -4.05 8.10
CA TYR A 125 22.55 -4.36 8.34
C TYR A 125 21.69 -3.15 8.04
N PHE A 126 20.58 -3.38 7.34
CA PHE A 126 19.60 -2.36 7.05
C PHE A 126 18.71 -2.08 8.26
N THR A 127 18.75 -0.85 8.78
CA THR A 127 17.99 -0.41 9.95
C THR A 127 16.78 0.45 9.59
N GLY A 128 16.61 0.78 8.30
CA GLY A 128 15.47 1.53 7.79
C GLY A 128 14.16 0.76 7.78
N GLU A 129 13.13 1.40 7.21
CA GLU A 129 11.83 0.77 6.98
C GLU A 129 11.91 -0.15 5.77
N SER A 130 11.33 -1.35 5.87
CA SER A 130 11.31 -2.32 4.78
C SER A 130 10.57 -1.75 3.58
N PHE A 131 11.12 -1.93 2.38
CA PHE A 131 10.52 -1.46 1.14
C PHE A 131 10.80 -2.43 -0.02
N ASP A 132 9.90 -2.39 -1.00
CA ASP A 132 10.06 -3.11 -2.26
C ASP A 132 10.73 -2.18 -3.28
N PHE A 133 11.63 -2.73 -4.08
CA PHE A 133 12.33 -2.01 -5.15
C PHE A 133 12.36 -2.85 -6.43
N HIS A 134 12.47 -2.18 -7.57
CA HIS A 134 12.58 -2.83 -8.87
C HIS A 134 14.05 -2.98 -9.24
N ASP A 135 14.39 -4.13 -9.81
CA ASP A 135 15.76 -4.47 -10.24
C ASP A 135 16.07 -4.03 -11.69
N GLY A 136 15.14 -3.35 -12.36
CA GLY A 136 15.27 -2.92 -13.76
C GLY A 136 14.94 -4.02 -14.79
N GLU A 137 14.90 -5.29 -14.38
CA GLU A 137 14.54 -6.44 -15.24
C GLU A 137 13.06 -6.83 -15.08
N GLY A 138 12.29 -6.01 -14.37
CA GLY A 138 10.88 -6.28 -14.07
C GLY A 138 10.67 -7.16 -12.83
N GLY A 139 11.75 -7.58 -12.16
CA GLY A 139 11.69 -8.22 -10.86
C GLY A 139 11.35 -7.22 -9.74
N SER A 140 10.65 -7.69 -8.72
CA SER A 140 10.48 -6.98 -7.46
C SER A 140 11.36 -7.65 -6.42
N CYS A 141 12.32 -6.89 -5.92
CA CYS A 141 13.13 -7.28 -4.77
C CYS A 141 12.65 -6.54 -3.54
N ARG A 142 13.01 -7.06 -2.36
CA ARG A 142 12.60 -6.47 -1.11
C ARG A 142 13.78 -6.29 -0.17
N LEU A 143 13.95 -5.08 0.34
CA LEU A 143 14.87 -4.82 1.43
C LEU A 143 14.09 -4.84 2.73
N VAL A 144 14.48 -5.74 3.64
CA VAL A 144 13.78 -5.97 4.91
C VAL A 144 14.58 -5.37 6.05
N HIS A 145 13.91 -4.75 7.02
CA HIS A 145 14.54 -4.29 8.26
C HIS A 145 15.27 -5.44 8.96
N GLY A 146 16.54 -5.24 9.25
CA GLY A 146 17.44 -6.26 9.80
C GLY A 146 18.10 -7.16 8.76
N GLY A 147 17.73 -7.03 7.47
CA GLY A 147 18.42 -7.73 6.38
C GLY A 147 19.87 -7.28 6.27
N SER A 148 20.78 -8.23 6.02
CA SER A 148 22.19 -7.94 5.82
C SER A 148 22.54 -7.84 4.33
N GLY A 149 23.61 -7.09 4.06
CA GLY A 149 24.19 -6.95 2.73
C GLY A 149 25.66 -6.57 2.82
N GLU A 150 26.36 -6.69 1.70
CA GLU A 150 27.76 -6.29 1.59
C GLU A 150 27.86 -4.91 0.93
N VAL A 151 28.68 -4.03 1.49
CA VAL A 151 28.96 -2.72 0.88
C VAL A 151 29.74 -2.93 -0.41
N VAL A 152 29.16 -2.51 -1.54
CA VAL A 152 29.82 -2.60 -2.85
C VAL A 152 30.66 -1.34 -3.08
N CYS A 153 30.02 -0.18 -3.05
CA CYS A 153 30.68 1.09 -3.33
C CYS A 153 29.84 2.26 -2.77
N PRO A 154 30.36 3.50 -2.76
CA PRO A 154 29.53 4.65 -2.50
C PRO A 154 28.53 4.87 -3.64
N ALA A 155 27.36 5.42 -3.31
CA ALA A 155 26.43 5.89 -4.33
C ALA A 155 27.03 7.08 -5.10
N THR A 156 26.59 7.27 -6.35
CA THR A 156 27.00 8.39 -7.21
C THR A 156 25.83 9.38 -7.39
N GLY A 157 26.03 10.45 -8.18
CA GLY A 157 25.00 11.44 -8.48
C GLY A 157 24.51 12.22 -7.25
N GLU A 158 23.19 12.42 -7.13
CA GLU A 158 22.58 13.20 -6.03
C GLU A 158 22.75 12.56 -4.63
N PHE A 159 23.10 11.27 -4.60
CA PHE A 159 23.34 10.46 -3.40
C PHE A 159 24.82 10.33 -3.05
N ALA A 160 25.72 10.92 -3.84
CA ALA A 160 27.14 10.95 -3.54
C ALA A 160 27.38 11.55 -2.14
N GLY A 161 28.11 10.81 -1.30
CA GLY A 161 28.38 11.18 0.08
C GLY A 161 27.18 11.11 1.03
N LYS A 162 26.08 10.44 0.64
CA LYS A 162 24.89 10.23 1.50
C LYS A 162 24.43 8.78 1.60
N ALA A 163 24.82 7.94 0.63
CA ALA A 163 24.36 6.56 0.53
C ALA A 163 25.46 5.63 0.01
N LEU A 164 25.22 4.33 0.19
CA LEU A 164 26.00 3.22 -0.32
C LEU A 164 25.18 2.38 -1.29
N ILE A 165 25.86 1.65 -2.15
CA ILE A 165 25.29 0.53 -2.90
C ILE A 165 25.59 -0.74 -2.10
N LEU A 166 24.53 -1.44 -1.69
CA LEU A 166 24.62 -2.69 -0.95
C LEU A 166 24.21 -3.88 -1.80
N TYR A 167 25.01 -4.93 -1.81
CA TYR A 167 24.64 -6.21 -2.40
C TYR A 167 23.88 -7.06 -1.37
N ILE A 168 22.61 -7.32 -1.63
CA ILE A 168 21.74 -8.12 -0.78
C ILE A 168 21.84 -9.58 -1.21
N LYS A 169 22.49 -10.40 -0.38
CA LYS A 169 22.81 -11.80 -0.68
C LYS A 169 21.58 -12.62 -1.02
N ASP A 170 20.48 -12.41 -0.29
CA ASP A 170 19.23 -13.17 -0.43
C ASP A 170 18.57 -12.99 -1.80
N HIS A 171 18.89 -11.90 -2.49
CA HIS A 171 18.30 -11.57 -3.79
C HIS A 171 19.31 -11.55 -4.93
N GLY A 172 20.61 -11.56 -4.63
CA GLY A 172 21.65 -11.41 -5.65
C GLY A 172 21.56 -10.06 -6.37
N ARG A 173 21.14 -9.00 -5.67
CA ARG A 173 20.88 -7.68 -6.24
C ARG A 173 21.47 -6.56 -5.40
N SER A 174 21.85 -5.48 -6.07
CA SER A 174 22.38 -4.27 -5.45
C SER A 174 21.27 -3.25 -5.20
N VAL A 175 21.28 -2.60 -4.04
CA VAL A 175 20.30 -1.57 -3.65
C VAL A 175 20.99 -0.37 -3.04
N ARG A 176 20.50 0.83 -3.35
CA ARG A 176 21.01 2.08 -2.76
C ARG A 176 20.42 2.27 -1.36
N CYS A 177 21.27 2.52 -0.36
CA CYS A 177 20.87 2.72 1.03
C CYS A 177 21.57 3.92 1.66
N CYS A 178 20.81 4.83 2.27
CA CYS A 178 21.35 5.99 2.99
C CYS A 178 22.16 5.55 4.23
N PHE A 179 23.21 6.29 4.56
CA PHE A 179 24.03 6.02 5.76
C PHE A 179 23.21 5.96 7.05
N THR A 180 22.17 6.78 7.15
CA THR A 180 21.26 6.86 8.30
C THR A 180 20.39 5.61 8.48
N SER A 181 20.36 4.71 7.49
CA SER A 181 19.58 3.48 7.50
C SER A 181 20.46 2.22 7.55
N LEU A 182 21.74 2.37 7.89
CA LEU A 182 22.71 1.28 7.95
C LEU A 182 23.39 1.19 9.31
N SER A 183 23.76 -0.03 9.69
CA SER A 183 24.49 -0.33 10.91
C SER A 183 25.55 -1.40 10.64
N SER A 184 26.68 -1.34 11.34
CA SER A 184 27.69 -2.40 11.33
C SER A 184 27.30 -3.60 12.19
N GLU A 185 26.33 -3.42 13.08
CA GLU A 185 25.79 -4.46 13.95
C GLU A 185 24.32 -4.74 13.59
N PRO A 186 23.84 -5.99 13.76
CA PRO A 186 22.43 -6.31 13.57
C PRO A 186 21.55 -5.39 14.42
N PRO A 187 20.43 -4.85 13.88
CA PRO A 187 19.54 -4.05 14.68
C PRO A 187 18.93 -4.90 15.81
N PRO A 188 18.54 -4.26 16.93
CA PRO A 188 17.76 -4.94 17.97
C PRO A 188 16.50 -5.59 17.38
N ALA A 189 16.07 -6.70 17.97
CA ALA A 189 14.82 -7.34 17.59
C ALA A 189 13.64 -6.36 17.74
N LEU A 190 12.65 -6.47 16.84
CA LEU A 190 11.50 -5.58 16.91
C LEU A 190 10.71 -5.81 18.20
N PRO A 191 10.10 -4.74 18.77
CA PRO A 191 9.28 -4.87 19.97
C PRO A 191 8.21 -5.95 19.84
N GLY A 192 8.01 -6.73 20.90
CA GLY A 192 7.07 -7.85 20.93
C GLY A 192 7.58 -9.14 20.28
N GLY A 193 8.86 -9.19 19.86
CA GLY A 193 9.44 -10.37 19.21
C GLY A 193 8.92 -10.59 17.79
N TYR A 194 8.42 -9.53 17.15
CA TYR A 194 7.98 -9.60 15.76
C TYR A 194 9.17 -9.53 14.80
N SER A 195 8.97 -10.04 13.59
CA SER A 195 9.92 -9.95 12.49
C SER A 195 9.35 -9.03 11.42
N ALA A 196 10.21 -8.28 10.72
CA ALA A 196 9.77 -7.57 9.52
C ALA A 196 9.28 -8.57 8.46
N GLY A 197 8.26 -8.17 7.69
CA GLY A 197 7.50 -9.05 6.81
C GLY A 197 6.39 -9.84 7.51
N LYS A 198 6.33 -9.89 8.85
CA LYS A 198 5.24 -10.56 9.56
C LYS A 198 3.92 -9.80 9.40
N HIS A 199 2.85 -10.52 9.10
CA HIS A 199 1.50 -9.99 9.05
C HIS A 199 0.83 -10.00 10.44
N LEU A 200 0.19 -8.89 10.79
CA LEU A 200 -0.53 -8.69 12.04
C LEU A 200 -1.87 -8.00 11.76
N PHE A 201 -2.83 -8.17 12.67
CA PHE A 201 -4.16 -7.58 12.57
C PHE A 201 -4.30 -6.41 13.54
N TYR A 202 -4.80 -5.28 13.04
CA TYR A 202 -5.00 -4.08 13.84
C TYR A 202 -6.24 -4.20 14.75
N LEU A 203 -6.07 -4.11 16.07
CA LEU A 203 -7.14 -4.23 17.06
C LEU A 203 -7.70 -2.88 17.53
N GLY A 204 -7.08 -1.77 17.16
CA GLY A 204 -7.51 -0.45 17.61
C GLY A 204 -8.78 0.03 16.92
N GLN A 205 -9.19 1.25 17.27
CA GLN A 205 -10.31 1.95 16.63
C GLN A 205 -9.95 2.31 15.19
N THR A 206 -10.94 2.30 14.27
CA THR A 206 -10.72 2.78 12.90
C THR A 206 -10.03 4.15 12.88
N ILE A 207 -8.89 4.21 12.19
CA ILE A 207 -8.13 5.45 11.97
C ILE A 207 -8.46 5.97 10.58
N THR A 208 -8.82 7.24 10.48
CA THR A 208 -8.96 7.96 9.20
C THR A 208 -7.82 8.95 9.07
N LEU A 209 -7.00 8.80 8.03
CA LEU A 209 -5.87 9.67 7.75
C LEU A 209 -6.31 10.95 7.04
N LYS A 210 -5.42 11.95 7.03
CA LYS A 210 -5.65 13.24 6.35
C LYS A 210 -5.95 13.10 4.85
N ASN A 211 -5.44 12.05 4.21
CA ASN A 211 -5.69 11.74 2.80
C ASN A 211 -7.00 10.95 2.56
N GLY A 212 -7.83 10.76 3.60
CA GLY A 212 -9.09 10.04 3.53
C GLY A 212 -8.96 8.50 3.56
N LYS A 213 -7.75 7.94 3.46
CA LYS A 213 -7.54 6.50 3.63
C LYS A 213 -7.81 6.09 5.07
N ARG A 214 -8.24 4.85 5.25
CA ARG A 214 -8.71 4.34 6.53
C ARG A 214 -8.05 3.01 6.85
N VAL A 215 -7.70 2.81 8.11
CA VAL A 215 -7.25 1.53 8.65
C VAL A 215 -8.32 1.04 9.62
N LEU A 216 -8.96 -0.07 9.28
CA LEU A 216 -10.12 -0.62 9.97
C LEU A 216 -9.70 -1.59 11.09
N HIS A 217 -10.53 -1.72 12.12
CA HIS A 217 -10.37 -2.81 13.09
C HIS A 217 -10.41 -4.16 12.36
N GLY A 218 -9.45 -5.03 12.68
CA GLY A 218 -9.22 -6.32 12.04
C GLY A 218 -8.55 -6.23 10.67
N GLU A 219 -8.14 -5.04 10.21
CA GLU A 219 -7.37 -4.93 8.97
C GLU A 219 -5.97 -5.50 9.16
N GLU A 220 -5.54 -6.30 8.18
CA GLU A 220 -4.23 -6.91 8.15
C GLU A 220 -3.18 -5.92 7.64
N GLY A 221 -2.06 -5.83 8.35
CA GLY A 221 -0.91 -5.04 7.96
C GLY A 221 0.39 -5.80 8.17
N GLU A 222 1.38 -5.47 7.37
CA GLU A 222 2.69 -6.08 7.36
C GLU A 222 3.67 -5.24 8.18
N VAL A 223 4.41 -5.87 9.07
CA VAL A 223 5.46 -5.21 9.86
C VAL A 223 6.61 -4.81 8.94
N ILE A 224 6.90 -3.52 8.82
CA ILE A 224 7.99 -3.00 7.98
C ILE A 224 9.19 -2.52 8.80
N GLY A 225 9.07 -2.40 10.12
CA GLY A 225 10.19 -2.00 10.97
C GLY A 225 9.73 -1.53 12.37
N PRO A 226 10.65 -0.95 13.16
CA PRO A 226 10.31 -0.38 14.46
C PRO A 226 9.44 0.87 14.29
N ALA A 227 8.71 1.24 15.34
CA ALA A 227 7.99 2.50 15.33
C ALA A 227 8.97 3.70 15.34
N THR A 228 8.69 4.71 14.53
CA THR A 228 9.57 5.88 14.32
C THR A 228 9.10 7.15 15.03
N ILE A 229 7.93 7.13 15.65
CA ILE A 229 7.40 8.26 16.44
C ILE A 229 7.83 8.09 17.90
N ASP A 230 8.40 9.12 18.50
CA ASP A 230 8.95 9.13 19.87
C ASP A 230 8.04 8.48 20.92
N THR A 231 6.72 8.69 20.84
CA THR A 231 5.76 8.11 21.79
C THR A 231 5.63 6.59 21.69
N HIS A 232 6.05 5.99 20.58
CA HIS A 232 5.92 4.57 20.25
C HIS A 232 7.25 3.81 20.19
N ILE A 233 8.40 4.50 20.23
CA ILE A 233 9.73 3.87 20.25
C ILE A 233 9.76 2.82 21.36
N GLU A 234 10.30 1.63 21.04
CA GLU A 234 10.36 0.42 21.90
C GLU A 234 9.01 -0.18 22.35
N LYS A 235 7.88 0.48 22.08
CA LYS A 235 6.53 0.07 22.53
C LYS A 235 5.62 -0.34 21.37
N GLY A 236 6.12 -0.25 20.15
CA GLY A 236 5.34 -0.44 18.95
C GLY A 236 6.19 -0.77 17.73
N VAL A 237 5.49 -1.11 16.67
CA VAL A 237 6.07 -1.42 15.35
C VAL A 237 5.38 -0.56 14.29
N LYS A 238 6.05 -0.38 13.16
CA LYS A 238 5.47 0.27 11.99
C LYS A 238 4.88 -0.79 11.06
N LEU A 239 3.61 -0.65 10.71
CA LEU A 239 2.91 -1.53 9.77
C LEU A 239 2.63 -0.81 8.45
N ARG A 240 2.62 -1.58 7.36
CA ARG A 240 2.12 -1.22 6.04
C ARG A 240 0.84 -2.00 5.75
N PHE A 241 -0.24 -1.30 5.43
CA PHE A 241 -1.54 -1.87 5.10
C PHE A 241 -1.72 -2.00 3.58
N GLN A 242 -2.64 -2.85 3.13
CA GLN A 242 -2.89 -3.11 1.70
C GLN A 242 -3.27 -1.85 0.91
N ASN A 243 -3.91 -0.89 1.57
CA ASN A 243 -4.23 0.42 0.98
C ASN A 243 -3.01 1.35 0.80
N GLY A 244 -1.80 0.89 1.12
CA GLY A 244 -0.55 1.64 1.06
C GLY A 244 -0.32 2.61 2.23
N CYS A 245 -1.19 2.63 3.24
CA CYS A 245 -0.97 3.40 4.45
C CYS A 245 0.10 2.75 5.31
N THR A 246 0.91 3.58 5.97
CA THR A 246 1.81 3.13 7.02
C THR A 246 1.47 3.79 8.34
N LEU A 247 1.53 3.03 9.44
CA LEU A 247 1.20 3.50 10.78
C LEU A 247 2.17 2.96 11.82
N ASN A 248 2.52 3.81 12.78
CA ASN A 248 3.18 3.39 14.02
C ASN A 248 2.11 2.95 15.00
N LEU A 249 2.17 1.70 15.47
CA LEU A 249 1.13 1.09 16.29
C LEU A 249 1.74 0.46 17.54
N TYR A 250 1.11 0.69 18.69
CA TYR A 250 1.48 0.02 19.93
C TYR A 250 1.21 -1.48 19.86
N LEU A 251 2.04 -2.28 20.54
CA LEU A 251 1.91 -3.74 20.54
C LEU A 251 0.55 -4.24 21.05
N HIS A 252 -0.07 -3.54 22.01
CA HIS A 252 -1.38 -3.93 22.55
C HIS A 252 -2.54 -3.73 21.56
N ASN A 253 -2.31 -2.99 20.46
CA ASN A 253 -3.28 -2.80 19.39
C ASN A 253 -3.07 -3.78 18.23
N LEU A 254 -2.27 -4.84 18.41
CA LEU A 254 -1.90 -5.78 17.36
C LEU A 254 -2.14 -7.22 17.82
N CYS A 255 -2.57 -8.07 16.89
CA CYS A 255 -2.71 -9.50 17.09
C CYS A 255 -2.04 -10.29 15.97
N GLY A 256 -1.45 -11.44 16.30
CA GLY A 256 -0.92 -12.36 15.29
C GLY A 256 -1.99 -13.21 14.59
N GLN A 257 -3.25 -13.09 14.98
CA GLN A 257 -4.39 -13.82 14.41
C GLN A 257 -5.53 -12.84 14.12
N PRO A 258 -6.40 -13.12 13.13
CA PRO A 258 -7.57 -12.30 12.87
C PRO A 258 -8.40 -12.13 14.15
N PRO A 259 -8.92 -10.93 14.46
CA PRO A 259 -9.78 -10.76 15.62
C PRO A 259 -11.07 -11.57 15.45
N PRO A 260 -11.71 -11.96 16.57
CA PRO A 260 -13.04 -12.55 16.52
C PRO A 260 -14.04 -11.63 15.79
N ALA A 261 -15.05 -12.24 15.15
CA ALA A 261 -16.13 -11.49 14.55
C ALA A 261 -16.82 -10.58 15.60
N LEU A 262 -17.30 -9.41 15.15
CA LEU A 262 -17.97 -8.50 16.08
C LEU A 262 -19.26 -9.11 16.63
N PRO A 263 -19.63 -8.79 17.88
CA PRO A 263 -20.89 -9.22 18.46
C PRO A 263 -22.08 -8.89 17.55
N GLY A 264 -23.04 -9.80 17.42
CA GLY A 264 -24.21 -9.64 16.53
C GLY A 264 -23.96 -9.92 15.05
N GLY A 265 -22.74 -10.36 14.68
CA GLY A 265 -22.39 -10.67 13.29
C GLY A 265 -22.30 -9.42 12.42
N PHE A 266 -21.95 -8.28 13.01
CA PHE A 266 -21.73 -7.04 12.28
C PHE A 266 -20.33 -6.99 11.67
N ALA A 267 -20.18 -6.33 10.53
CA ALA A 267 -18.88 -6.10 9.90
C ALA A 267 -18.41 -4.67 10.13
N VAL A 268 -17.09 -4.44 10.22
CA VAL A 268 -16.53 -3.08 10.24
C VAL A 268 -16.85 -2.40 8.90
N GLY A 269 -17.24 -1.13 8.95
CA GLY A 269 -17.72 -0.36 7.79
C GLY A 269 -19.22 -0.50 7.51
N GLU A 270 -19.89 -1.47 8.14
CA GLU A 270 -21.33 -1.66 8.02
C GLU A 270 -22.10 -0.42 8.55
N GLN A 271 -23.22 -0.11 7.93
CA GLN A 271 -24.04 1.03 8.30
C GLN A 271 -25.25 0.57 9.11
N LEU A 272 -25.42 1.12 10.30
CA LEU A 272 -26.51 0.79 11.22
C LEU A 272 -27.26 2.06 11.62
N PHE A 273 -28.50 1.89 12.07
CA PHE A 273 -29.34 2.94 12.60
C PHE A 273 -29.52 2.76 14.10
N LEU A 274 -29.46 3.86 14.86
CA LEU A 274 -29.80 3.85 16.27
C LEU A 274 -31.32 3.72 16.43
N ILE A 275 -31.82 2.61 16.96
CA ILE A 275 -33.24 2.38 17.29
C ILE A 275 -33.54 2.52 18.80
N GLY A 276 -32.50 2.72 19.60
CA GLY A 276 -32.62 2.97 21.03
C GLY A 276 -32.98 4.42 21.38
N PRO A 277 -33.01 4.76 22.68
CA PRO A 277 -33.19 6.14 23.13
C PRO A 277 -32.06 7.05 22.63
N THR A 278 -32.35 8.36 22.50
CA THR A 278 -31.32 9.37 22.17
C THR A 278 -30.17 9.29 23.17
N ALA A 279 -28.98 8.98 22.67
CA ALA A 279 -27.77 8.92 23.48
C ALA A 279 -27.19 10.33 23.60
N SER A 280 -27.00 10.80 24.83
CA SER A 280 -26.36 12.10 25.12
C SER A 280 -25.00 11.87 25.79
N PHE A 281 -23.98 12.59 25.32
CA PHE A 281 -22.61 12.45 25.77
C PHE A 281 -22.14 13.68 26.55
N ARG A 282 -21.01 13.54 27.28
CA ARG A 282 -20.49 14.59 28.18
C ARG A 282 -20.11 15.89 27.47
N ASP A 283 -19.78 15.81 26.19
CA ASP A 283 -19.47 16.95 25.32
C ASP A 283 -20.72 17.66 24.78
N GLY A 284 -21.91 17.19 25.14
CA GLY A 284 -23.19 17.70 24.65
C GLY A 284 -23.60 17.12 23.29
N THR A 285 -22.78 16.27 22.67
CA THR A 285 -23.14 15.56 21.45
C THR A 285 -24.33 14.64 21.74
N GLN A 286 -25.29 14.62 20.81
CA GLN A 286 -26.45 13.74 20.87
C GLN A 286 -26.54 12.91 19.60
N VAL A 287 -26.69 11.60 19.76
CA VAL A 287 -27.03 10.69 18.65
C VAL A 287 -28.49 10.33 18.80
N ARG A 288 -29.30 10.72 17.81
CA ARG A 288 -30.76 10.61 17.88
C ARG A 288 -31.24 9.26 17.34
N HIS A 289 -32.41 8.84 17.80
CA HIS A 289 -33.12 7.74 17.19
C HIS A 289 -33.27 7.95 15.68
N GLY A 290 -32.98 6.92 14.90
CA GLY A 290 -32.96 6.90 13.44
C GLY A 290 -31.71 7.49 12.79
N GLU A 291 -30.75 7.98 13.58
CA GLU A 291 -29.48 8.43 13.04
C GLU A 291 -28.64 7.24 12.53
N LYS A 292 -27.96 7.45 11.41
CA LYS A 292 -27.15 6.43 10.73
C LYS A 292 -25.69 6.55 11.20
N GLY A 293 -25.12 5.43 11.63
CA GLY A 293 -23.74 5.32 12.05
C GLY A 293 -23.02 4.18 11.35
N GLU A 294 -21.70 4.20 11.40
CA GLU A 294 -20.82 3.22 10.79
C GLU A 294 -20.10 2.38 11.85
N VAL A 295 -20.08 1.06 11.70
CA VAL A 295 -19.35 0.15 12.59
C VAL A 295 -17.85 0.38 12.45
N THR A 296 -17.16 0.60 13.57
CA THR A 296 -15.70 0.86 13.59
C THR A 296 -14.91 -0.16 14.39
N GLY A 297 -15.59 -1.09 15.07
CA GLY A 297 -14.95 -2.15 15.86
C GLY A 297 -15.80 -2.60 17.04
N PRO A 298 -15.23 -3.40 17.95
CA PRO A 298 -15.89 -3.82 19.18
C PRO A 298 -16.07 -2.64 20.13
N ALA A 299 -17.06 -2.73 21.02
CA ALA A 299 -17.21 -1.77 22.11
C ALA A 299 -16.00 -1.81 23.05
N THR A 300 -15.63 -0.66 23.60
CA THR A 300 -14.48 -0.48 24.48
C THR A 300 -14.84 -0.19 25.94
N PHE A 301 -16.05 0.26 26.23
CA PHE A 301 -16.53 0.45 27.58
C PHE A 301 -16.88 -0.90 28.22
N ASP A 302 -16.39 -1.13 29.44
CA ASP A 302 -16.56 -2.39 30.18
C ASP A 302 -18.02 -2.87 30.25
N THR A 303 -18.97 -1.93 30.33
CA THR A 303 -20.41 -2.24 30.36
C THR A 303 -20.95 -2.77 29.03
N HIS A 304 -20.24 -2.56 27.93
CA HIS A 304 -20.64 -2.90 26.56
C HIS A 304 -19.78 -4.00 25.93
N ILE A 305 -18.60 -4.34 26.50
CA ILE A 305 -17.74 -5.42 25.97
C ILE A 305 -18.54 -6.72 25.85
N GLY A 306 -18.52 -7.32 24.65
CA GLY A 306 -19.26 -8.54 24.30
C GLY A 306 -20.77 -8.36 24.10
N LYS A 307 -21.34 -7.18 24.39
CA LYS A 307 -22.79 -6.87 24.31
C LYS A 307 -23.12 -5.71 23.37
N GLY A 308 -22.09 -5.10 22.78
CA GLY A 308 -22.21 -3.91 21.95
C GLY A 308 -21.06 -3.78 20.97
N ILE A 309 -21.16 -2.74 20.14
CA ILE A 309 -20.18 -2.38 19.12
C ILE A 309 -19.93 -0.88 19.14
N LYS A 310 -18.77 -0.48 18.63
CA LYS A 310 -18.41 0.94 18.49
C LYS A 310 -18.87 1.46 17.14
N LEU A 311 -19.67 2.52 17.16
CA LEU A 311 -20.18 3.21 15.98
C LEU A 311 -19.59 4.60 15.86
N ARG A 312 -19.38 5.02 14.60
CA ARG A 312 -19.07 6.39 14.22
C ARG A 312 -20.31 7.05 13.66
N PHE A 313 -20.73 8.14 14.29
CA PHE A 313 -21.80 9.03 13.82
C PHE A 313 -21.15 10.36 13.44
N ASN A 314 -21.02 10.65 12.15
CA ASN A 314 -20.29 11.81 11.64
C ASN A 314 -18.83 11.85 12.17
N ASN A 315 -18.49 12.83 13.02
CA ASN A 315 -17.18 12.99 13.66
C ASN A 315 -17.15 12.47 15.11
N PHE A 316 -18.22 11.82 15.56
CA PHE A 316 -18.38 11.30 16.91
C PHE A 316 -18.27 9.78 16.93
N TYR A 317 -17.74 9.21 18.01
CA TYR A 317 -17.64 7.77 18.23
C TYR A 317 -18.24 7.39 19.57
N GLY A 318 -19.05 6.33 19.59
CA GLY A 318 -19.66 5.83 20.82
C GLY A 318 -19.85 4.32 20.80
N ASP A 319 -19.96 3.74 22.00
CA ASP A 319 -20.27 2.33 22.19
C ASP A 319 -21.78 2.16 22.39
N PHE A 320 -22.39 1.22 21.66
CA PHE A 320 -23.84 1.02 21.66
C PHE A 320 -24.18 -0.46 21.81
N PHE A 321 -25.18 -0.76 22.64
CA PHE A 321 -25.70 -2.13 22.79
C PHE A 321 -26.35 -2.63 21.50
N LEU A 322 -26.19 -3.92 21.20
CA LEU A 322 -26.73 -4.52 19.97
C LEU A 322 -28.25 -4.36 19.84
N HIS A 323 -28.99 -4.42 20.94
CA HIS A 323 -30.46 -4.29 20.93
C HIS A 323 -30.95 -2.86 20.62
N ASN A 324 -30.05 -1.88 20.62
CA ASN A 324 -30.35 -0.50 20.24
C ASN A 324 -30.00 -0.20 18.78
N LEU A 325 -29.60 -1.20 17.99
CA LEU A 325 -29.12 -1.02 16.62
C LEU A 325 -29.95 -1.85 15.62
N SER A 326 -30.10 -1.31 14.41
CA SER A 326 -30.78 -1.99 13.30
C SER A 326 -30.06 -1.75 11.98
N ARG A 327 -30.10 -2.74 11.07
CA ARG A 327 -29.69 -2.56 9.67
C ARG A 327 -30.72 -1.77 8.87
N GLU A 328 -31.97 -1.82 9.32
CA GLU A 328 -33.09 -1.14 8.67
C GLU A 328 -33.28 0.23 9.29
N GLN A 329 -33.50 1.23 8.42
CA GLN A 329 -33.84 2.58 8.86
C GLN A 329 -35.17 2.54 9.62
N PRO A 330 -35.23 2.97 10.89
CA PRO A 330 -36.50 3.02 11.59
C PRO A 330 -37.37 4.12 11.02
N LEU A 331 -38.69 3.99 11.16
CA LEU A 331 -39.61 4.99 10.65
C LEU A 331 -39.51 6.29 11.47
N PRO A 332 -39.83 7.44 10.84
CA PRO A 332 -39.98 8.70 11.55
C PRO A 332 -40.86 8.55 12.80
N GLY A 333 -40.48 9.19 13.91
CA GLY A 333 -41.21 9.11 15.18
C GLY A 333 -40.95 7.85 16.02
N GLY A 334 -40.08 6.93 15.58
CA GLY A 334 -39.78 5.70 16.32
C GLY A 334 -40.78 4.57 16.09
N PHE A 335 -41.67 4.75 15.12
CA PHE A 335 -42.73 3.79 14.85
C PHE A 335 -42.26 2.58 14.06
N ARG A 336 -43.01 1.49 14.16
CA ARG A 336 -42.78 0.25 13.41
C ARG A 336 -43.91 0.00 12.43
N VAL A 337 -43.61 -0.66 11.31
CA VAL A 337 -44.67 -1.14 10.39
C VAL A 337 -45.59 -2.10 11.15
N GLY A 338 -46.90 -1.95 10.96
CA GLY A 338 -47.96 -2.68 11.66
C GLY A 338 -48.36 -2.09 13.01
N GLU A 339 -47.68 -1.03 13.47
CA GLU A 339 -48.02 -0.38 14.74
C GLU A 339 -49.30 0.43 14.62
N ARG A 340 -50.17 0.32 15.63
CA ARG A 340 -51.44 1.05 15.69
C ARG A 340 -51.32 2.27 16.60
N LEU A 341 -51.64 3.44 16.05
CA LEU A 341 -51.47 4.74 16.68
C LEU A 341 -52.74 5.56 16.53
N PHE A 342 -52.88 6.62 17.31
CA PHE A 342 -53.94 7.60 17.18
C PHE A 342 -53.45 8.83 16.41
N TYR A 343 -54.25 9.28 15.45
CA TYR A 343 -54.03 10.52 14.73
C TYR A 343 -54.44 11.72 15.60
N LYS A 344 -53.54 12.68 15.80
CA LYS A 344 -53.73 13.90 16.60
C LYS A 344 -53.52 15.18 15.79
N GLY A 345 -53.47 15.08 14.47
CA GLY A 345 -53.33 16.23 13.56
C GLY A 345 -54.65 16.95 13.28
N PRO A 346 -54.61 18.05 12.48
CA PRO A 346 -55.83 18.65 11.94
C PRO A 346 -56.53 17.67 11.00
N ASP A 347 -57.86 17.75 10.90
CA ASP A 347 -58.59 16.81 10.03
C ASP A 347 -58.11 16.97 8.59
N TYR A 348 -57.75 15.85 7.97
CA TYR A 348 -57.05 15.82 6.69
C TYR A 348 -57.83 14.99 5.69
N GLN A 349 -58.13 15.53 4.51
CA GLN A 349 -58.81 14.79 3.44
C GLN A 349 -57.90 14.65 2.22
N LEU A 350 -57.79 13.42 1.72
CA LEU A 350 -57.10 13.09 0.48
C LEU A 350 -58.02 12.24 -0.41
N GLY A 351 -58.71 12.90 -1.34
CA GLY A 351 -59.74 12.26 -2.16
C GLY A 351 -60.92 11.79 -1.31
N LYS A 352 -61.19 10.48 -1.30
CA LYS A 352 -62.29 9.86 -0.52
C LYS A 352 -61.90 9.46 0.91
N PHE A 353 -60.66 9.70 1.32
CA PHE A 353 -60.14 9.28 2.63
C PHE A 353 -59.97 10.49 3.54
N SER A 354 -60.37 10.35 4.81
CA SER A 354 -60.15 11.33 5.87
C SER A 354 -59.28 10.77 6.98
N LEU A 355 -58.37 11.57 7.53
CA LEU A 355 -57.79 11.32 8.85
C LEU A 355 -58.43 12.31 9.80
N ASP A 356 -59.32 11.80 10.64
CA ASP A 356 -60.00 12.58 11.65
C ASP A 356 -59.24 12.51 12.98
N TYR A 357 -59.22 13.61 13.73
CA TYR A 357 -58.58 13.62 15.05
C TYR A 357 -59.15 12.55 15.97
N GLY A 358 -58.27 11.80 16.64
CA GLY A 358 -58.60 10.64 17.47
C GLY A 358 -58.76 9.33 16.69
N MET A 359 -58.67 9.34 15.35
CA MET A 359 -58.78 8.12 14.55
C MET A 359 -57.58 7.20 14.80
N GLN A 360 -57.84 5.91 15.05
CA GLN A 360 -56.79 4.90 15.08
C GLN A 360 -56.33 4.59 13.65
N VAL A 361 -55.03 4.52 13.43
CA VAL A 361 -54.40 4.23 12.15
C VAL A 361 -53.29 3.21 12.33
N GLU A 362 -52.97 2.45 11.29
CA GLU A 362 -51.86 1.50 11.25
C GLU A 362 -50.72 2.05 10.41
N VAL A 363 -49.49 2.00 10.92
CA VAL A 363 -48.30 2.46 10.20
C VAL A 363 -47.90 1.42 9.16
N VAL A 364 -47.80 1.83 7.90
CA VAL A 364 -47.55 0.91 6.77
C VAL A 364 -46.10 0.98 6.30
N GLY A 365 -45.42 2.10 6.57
CA GLY A 365 -44.01 2.28 6.23
C GLY A 365 -43.64 3.72 5.92
N PRO A 366 -42.46 3.95 5.33
CA PRO A 366 -42.04 5.30 4.96
C PRO A 366 -42.94 5.84 3.86
N CYS A 367 -43.22 7.14 3.90
CA CYS A 367 -44.04 7.81 2.88
C CYS A 367 -43.41 7.67 1.50
N ARG A 368 -44.21 7.27 0.50
CA ARG A 368 -43.79 7.06 -0.89
C ARG A 368 -44.60 7.92 -1.85
N ASP A 369 -43.97 8.37 -2.93
CA ASP A 369 -44.68 9.04 -4.02
C ASP A 369 -45.47 8.04 -4.88
N ALA A 370 -46.23 8.55 -5.84
CA ALA A 370 -47.02 7.73 -6.76
C ALA A 370 -46.18 6.76 -7.62
N ALA A 371 -44.86 6.99 -7.72
CA ALA A 371 -43.91 6.10 -8.39
C ALA A 371 -43.27 5.08 -7.42
N GLY A 372 -43.70 5.04 -6.15
CA GLY A 372 -43.19 4.14 -5.12
C GLY A 372 -41.84 4.55 -4.53
N ARG A 373 -41.32 5.73 -4.89
CA ARG A 373 -40.05 6.27 -4.37
C ARG A 373 -40.29 6.83 -2.98
N SER A 374 -39.41 6.53 -2.03
CA SER A 374 -39.50 7.13 -0.70
C SER A 374 -39.34 8.64 -0.81
N LEU A 375 -40.29 9.39 -0.25
CA LEU A 375 -40.31 10.86 -0.34
C LEU A 375 -39.24 11.53 0.54
N GLY A 376 -38.44 10.77 1.31
CA GLY A 376 -37.27 11.26 2.04
C GLY A 376 -37.55 12.31 3.12
N ALA A 377 -38.80 12.76 3.27
CA ALA A 377 -39.23 13.66 4.32
C ALA A 377 -39.09 12.89 5.64
N LYS A 378 -38.06 13.22 6.41
CA LYS A 378 -37.67 12.60 7.70
C LYS A 378 -38.76 12.59 8.78
N GLU A 379 -39.94 13.09 8.45
CA GLU A 379 -41.07 13.32 9.34
C GLU A 379 -42.37 12.70 8.82
N TRP A 380 -42.41 12.10 7.62
CA TRP A 380 -43.63 11.57 7.02
C TRP A 380 -43.59 10.05 6.82
N LEU A 381 -44.72 9.42 7.09
CA LEU A 381 -44.94 7.98 6.97
C LEU A 381 -46.31 7.71 6.36
N ASP A 382 -46.47 6.56 5.73
CA ASP A 382 -47.76 6.12 5.22
C ASP A 382 -48.52 5.42 6.34
N VAL A 383 -49.76 5.85 6.58
CA VAL A 383 -50.69 5.15 7.47
C VAL A 383 -51.87 4.60 6.69
N MET A 384 -52.55 3.60 7.25
CA MET A 384 -53.82 3.09 6.76
C MET A 384 -54.87 3.20 7.86
N GLN A 385 -56.10 3.51 7.45
CA GLN A 385 -57.26 3.37 8.31
C GLN A 385 -57.51 1.87 8.58
N PRO A 386 -58.12 1.50 9.72
CA PRO A 386 -58.53 0.13 9.99
C PRO A 386 -59.46 -0.38 8.88
N GLY A 387 -59.03 -1.41 8.14
CA GLY A 387 -59.79 -1.96 7.01
C GLY A 387 -59.77 -1.13 5.72
N GLY A 388 -59.01 -0.03 5.67
CA GLY A 388 -58.78 0.72 4.43
C GLY A 388 -57.76 0.03 3.52
N GLU A 389 -57.83 0.25 2.20
CA GLU A 389 -56.88 -0.31 1.23
C GLU A 389 -55.81 0.71 0.78
N GLN A 390 -56.01 1.99 1.08
CA GLN A 390 -55.15 3.08 0.57
C GLN A 390 -54.25 3.66 1.67
N ARG A 391 -52.99 3.91 1.28
CA ARG A 391 -51.98 4.58 2.10
C ARG A 391 -52.24 6.09 2.11
N ILE A 392 -52.23 6.67 3.31
CA ILE A 392 -52.42 8.10 3.53
C ILE A 392 -51.10 8.65 4.11
N PRO A 393 -50.44 9.59 3.40
CA PRO A 393 -49.27 10.29 3.93
C PRO A 393 -49.62 11.04 5.20
N CYS A 394 -48.88 10.80 6.27
CA CYS A 394 -49.10 11.39 7.58
C CYS A 394 -47.76 11.82 8.19
N ALA A 395 -47.71 13.02 8.77
CA ALA A 395 -46.57 13.43 9.57
C ALA A 395 -46.53 12.60 10.88
N ALA A 396 -45.38 12.04 11.21
CA ALA A 396 -45.13 11.28 12.43
C ALA A 396 -45.44 12.08 13.69
N SER A 397 -45.25 13.40 13.64
CA SER A 397 -45.61 14.33 14.73
C SER A 397 -47.11 14.36 15.01
N ASN A 398 -47.95 13.93 14.06
CA ASN A 398 -49.40 13.83 14.21
C ASN A 398 -49.86 12.45 14.70
N LEU A 399 -48.95 11.59 15.16
CA LEU A 399 -49.29 10.28 15.70
C LEU A 399 -48.95 10.18 17.18
N SER A 400 -49.66 9.34 17.91
CA SER A 400 -49.40 9.04 19.32
C SER A 400 -49.88 7.65 19.71
N HIS A 401 -49.21 7.01 20.65
CA HIS A 401 -49.70 5.79 21.30
C HIS A 401 -50.88 6.05 22.23
N ALA A 402 -50.97 7.26 22.79
CA ALA A 402 -52.06 7.65 23.66
C ALA A 402 -53.21 8.22 22.84
N GLU A 403 -54.43 7.86 23.21
CA GLU A 403 -55.63 8.49 22.66
C GLU A 403 -55.60 9.99 23.00
N PRO A 404 -55.71 10.88 22.00
CA PRO A 404 -55.63 12.30 22.25
C PRO A 404 -56.90 12.80 22.97
N PRO A 405 -56.81 13.82 23.83
CA PRO A 405 -57.97 14.32 24.57
C PRO A 405 -59.05 14.84 23.61
N ALA A 406 -60.32 14.68 23.95
CA ALA A 406 -61.42 15.21 23.16
C ALA A 406 -61.19 16.71 22.87
N ARG A 407 -61.32 17.12 21.60
CA ARG A 407 -61.19 18.53 21.20
C ARG A 407 -62.12 19.36 22.09
N SER A 408 -61.58 20.32 22.85
CA SER A 408 -62.43 21.27 23.56
C SER A 408 -63.20 22.06 22.51
N ALA A 409 -64.53 22.02 22.57
CA ALA A 409 -65.36 22.91 21.76
C ALA A 409 -65.00 24.36 22.13
N ALA A 410 -64.34 25.07 21.21
CA ALA A 410 -64.11 26.50 21.28
C ALA A 410 -65.27 27.23 20.60
#